data_AF-A0A653VUJ3-F1
#
_entry.id   AF-A0A653VUJ3-F1
#
_cell.length_a   1.000
_cell.length_b   1.000
_cell.length_c   1.000
_cell.angle_alpha   90.00
_cell.angle_beta   90.00
_cell.angle_gamma   90.00
#
_symmetry.space_group_name_H-M   'P 1'
#
loop_
_entity.id
_entity.type
_entity.pdbx_description
1 polymer ?
#
loop_
_entity_poly.entity_id
_entity_poly.type
_entity_poly.pdbx_seq_one_letter_code
_entity_poly.pdbx_strand_id
1 'polypeptide(L)'
;MEAVRLLQDAIRFQQALCDTPFGKELIQEASPVLWYGRPGPDQWLTIGTNPSRGEFLHRDGTPRTGQHQKFYWRNILSFDDYLGNEEALQQTLERASVYFESNRATTNWFGKPHGAKLEALLNGMGRSFYDHPAAVIHVDFFKFATYEQMGKMRTGRHWMEHPTSIELLERTIAHIKPIRIIVLGRDNCRAFSGFSTIGRLSAYPAVTYEIGLHESGIPMIGLHMKPSEVFVGLGNGRDSNGLHYGSYAKREHLLKIGEAIDTIMDEWLADGHA
;
A
#
# COMPACT_ATOMS: atom_id res chain seq x y z
N MET A 1 1.25 19.00 -13.11
CA MET A 1 2.64 19.47 -12.91
C MET A 1 3.30 18.87 -11.67
N GLU A 2 2.65 18.84 -10.50
CA GLU A 2 3.26 18.28 -9.27
C GLU A 2 3.49 16.76 -9.32
N ALA A 3 2.49 15.98 -9.72
CA ALA A 3 2.60 14.52 -9.89
C ALA A 3 3.75 14.09 -10.81
N VAL A 4 3.93 14.82 -11.92
CA VAL A 4 5.01 14.55 -12.88
C VAL A 4 6.37 14.82 -12.24
N ARG A 5 6.54 15.91 -11.49
CA ARG A 5 7.79 16.19 -10.77
C ARG A 5 8.07 15.13 -9.71
N LEU A 6 7.06 14.72 -8.96
CA LEU A 6 7.18 13.63 -7.98
C LEU A 6 7.61 12.31 -8.64
N LEU A 7 7.04 11.98 -9.80
CA LEU A 7 7.45 10.82 -10.59
C LEU A 7 8.89 10.94 -11.08
N GLN A 8 9.28 12.10 -11.62
CA GLN A 8 10.66 12.33 -12.08
C GLN A 8 11.67 12.17 -10.94
N ASP A 9 11.36 12.65 -9.74
CA ASP A 9 12.23 12.47 -8.57
C ASP A 9 12.32 10.99 -8.16
N ALA A 10 11.20 10.25 -8.22
CA ALA A 10 11.22 8.81 -8.01
C ALA A 10 12.07 8.08 -9.07
N ILE A 11 12.00 8.49 -10.33
CA ILE A 11 12.81 7.92 -11.43
C ILE A 11 14.31 8.18 -11.19
N ARG A 12 14.69 9.41 -10.82
CA ARG A 12 16.09 9.75 -10.48
C ARG A 12 16.59 8.92 -9.30
N PHE A 13 15.75 8.72 -8.29
CA PHE A 13 16.13 7.89 -7.15
C PHE A 13 16.25 6.41 -7.53
N GLN A 14 15.38 5.89 -8.39
CA GLN A 14 15.51 4.54 -8.94
C GLN A 14 16.84 4.36 -9.69
N GLN A 15 17.23 5.33 -10.51
CA GLN A 15 18.51 5.34 -11.22
C GLN A 15 19.67 5.29 -10.22
N ALA A 16 19.67 6.16 -9.22
CA ALA A 16 20.70 6.17 -8.18
C ALA A 16 20.78 4.83 -7.42
N LEU A 17 19.63 4.20 -7.13
CA LEU A 17 19.60 2.89 -6.46
C LEU A 17 20.21 1.78 -7.33
N CYS A 18 20.08 1.85 -8.66
CA CYS A 18 20.67 0.88 -9.57
C CYS A 18 22.21 0.86 -9.48
N ASP A 19 22.82 1.98 -9.13
CA ASP A 19 24.27 2.12 -8.96
C ASP A 19 24.78 1.64 -7.58
N THR A 20 23.88 1.18 -6.71
CA THR A 20 24.21 0.64 -5.38
C THR A 20 24.15 -0.90 -5.37
N PRO A 21 24.68 -1.57 -4.33
CA PRO A 21 24.49 -3.02 -4.16
C PRO A 21 23.02 -3.47 -4.07
N PHE A 22 22.08 -2.54 -3.81
CA PHE A 22 20.65 -2.82 -3.79
C PHE A 22 20.04 -2.91 -5.20
N GLY A 23 20.71 -2.36 -6.22
CA GLY A 23 20.23 -2.36 -7.60
C GLY A 23 19.90 -3.75 -8.17
N LYS A 24 20.51 -4.81 -7.63
CA LYS A 24 20.23 -6.22 -7.99
C LYS A 24 18.89 -6.75 -7.46
N GLU A 25 18.34 -6.11 -6.43
CA GLU A 25 17.06 -6.48 -5.82
C GLU A 25 15.89 -5.85 -6.59
N LEU A 26 16.16 -4.77 -7.33
CA LEU A 26 15.19 -4.02 -8.13
C LEU A 26 14.84 -4.72 -9.44
N ILE A 27 13.58 -4.59 -9.85
CA ILE A 27 13.19 -4.82 -11.24
C ILE A 27 13.40 -3.49 -11.98
N GLN A 28 14.55 -3.32 -12.62
CA GLN A 28 15.02 -2.00 -13.06
C GLN A 28 14.18 -1.39 -14.19
N GLU A 29 13.51 -2.22 -14.98
CA GLU A 29 12.63 -1.79 -16.08
C GLU A 29 11.20 -1.48 -15.60
N ALA A 30 10.85 -1.86 -14.38
CA ALA A 30 9.57 -1.48 -13.78
C ALA A 30 9.57 0.02 -13.47
N SER A 31 8.51 0.73 -13.86
CA SER A 31 8.34 2.13 -13.44
C SER A 31 8.17 2.22 -11.92
N PRO A 32 8.58 3.34 -11.29
CA PRO A 32 8.15 3.65 -9.94
C PRO A 32 6.61 3.67 -9.86
N VAL A 33 6.06 3.21 -8.74
CA VAL A 33 4.62 3.24 -8.47
C VAL A 33 4.38 4.22 -7.34
N LEU A 34 3.88 5.40 -7.68
CA LEU A 34 3.55 6.42 -6.68
C LEU A 34 2.31 6.02 -5.87
N TRP A 35 1.27 5.52 -6.55
CA TRP A 35 0.00 5.10 -5.96
C TRP A 35 -0.72 4.06 -6.84
N TYR A 36 -1.82 3.54 -6.32
CA TYR A 36 -2.77 2.64 -6.95
C TYR A 36 -4.18 3.23 -6.76
N GLY A 37 -4.86 3.56 -7.85
CA GLY A 37 -6.16 4.24 -7.82
C GLY A 37 -6.05 5.74 -8.03
N ARG A 38 -7.13 6.37 -8.50
CA ARG A 38 -7.14 7.76 -8.97
C ARG A 38 -7.26 8.75 -7.80
N PRO A 39 -6.30 9.68 -7.61
CA PRO A 39 -6.42 10.76 -6.63
C PRO A 39 -7.68 11.64 -6.83
N GLY A 40 -8.32 11.99 -5.73
CA GLY A 40 -9.59 12.72 -5.65
C GLY A 40 -9.89 13.21 -4.23
N PRO A 41 -11.02 13.90 -4.01
CA PRO A 41 -11.40 14.41 -2.70
C PRO A 41 -11.86 13.29 -1.74
N ASP A 42 -11.76 13.54 -0.43
CA ASP A 42 -12.31 12.71 0.65
C ASP A 42 -11.86 11.23 0.65
N GLN A 43 -10.65 11.00 0.12
CA GLN A 43 -10.08 9.67 -0.02
C GLN A 43 -9.41 9.19 1.25
N TRP A 44 -9.48 7.88 1.46
CA TRP A 44 -8.64 7.22 2.43
C TRP A 44 -7.43 6.63 1.73
N LEU A 45 -6.34 6.50 2.47
CA LEU A 45 -5.12 5.92 1.99
C LEU A 45 -4.78 4.66 2.77
N THR A 46 -4.41 3.58 2.06
CA THR A 46 -3.76 2.42 2.67
C THR A 46 -2.26 2.45 2.33
N ILE A 47 -1.41 2.13 3.31
CA ILE A 47 0.05 2.12 3.15
C ILE A 47 0.59 0.69 3.27
N GLY A 48 1.13 0.19 2.15
CA GLY A 48 1.79 -1.09 2.01
C GLY A 48 3.31 -1.02 2.15
N THR A 49 3.99 -2.07 1.69
CA THR A 49 5.45 -2.19 1.81
C THR A 49 6.13 -1.74 0.51
N ASN A 50 5.92 -2.48 -0.58
CA ASN A 50 6.49 -2.22 -1.89
C ASN A 50 5.73 -2.94 -3.01
N PRO A 51 5.77 -2.43 -4.25
CA PRO A 51 5.15 -3.09 -5.39
C PRO A 51 5.70 -4.50 -5.60
N SER A 52 4.80 -5.49 -5.66
CA SER A 52 5.22 -6.88 -5.85
C SER A 52 5.73 -7.13 -7.27
N ARG A 53 6.69 -8.07 -7.41
CA ARG A 53 7.10 -8.62 -8.70
C ARG A 53 5.91 -9.00 -9.60
N GLY A 54 4.85 -9.56 -9.00
CA GLY A 54 3.66 -10.03 -9.72
C GLY A 54 2.84 -8.91 -10.40
N GLU A 55 3.06 -7.66 -10.02
CA GLU A 55 2.46 -6.49 -10.70
C GLU A 55 3.04 -6.27 -12.10
N PHE A 56 4.32 -6.62 -12.29
CA PHE A 56 5.07 -6.35 -13.51
C PHE A 56 5.38 -7.60 -14.32
N LEU A 57 5.63 -8.74 -13.65
CA LEU A 57 6.10 -9.97 -14.29
C LEU A 57 5.07 -11.11 -14.14
N HIS A 58 5.11 -12.02 -15.11
CA HIS A 58 4.55 -13.36 -14.99
C HIS A 58 5.41 -14.23 -14.06
N ARG A 59 4.90 -15.41 -13.70
CA ARG A 59 5.61 -16.35 -12.79
C ARG A 59 6.94 -16.83 -13.37
N ASP A 60 7.01 -16.97 -14.69
CA ASP A 60 8.23 -17.32 -15.43
C ASP A 60 9.26 -16.19 -15.51
N GLY A 61 8.92 -14.98 -15.04
CA GLY A 61 9.81 -13.81 -15.05
C GLY A 61 9.66 -12.94 -16.29
N THR A 62 8.80 -13.29 -17.24
CA THR A 62 8.56 -12.46 -18.42
C THR A 62 7.71 -11.22 -18.06
N PRO A 63 7.92 -10.06 -18.72
CA PRO A 63 7.10 -8.87 -18.48
C PRO A 63 5.64 -9.08 -18.88
N ARG A 64 4.72 -8.52 -18.10
CA ARG A 64 3.30 -8.45 -18.47
C ARG A 64 3.12 -7.42 -19.57
N THR A 65 2.46 -7.82 -20.65
CA THR A 65 2.19 -6.95 -21.81
C THR A 65 0.68 -6.89 -22.12
N GLY A 66 0.29 -5.95 -22.98
CA GLY A 66 -1.09 -5.80 -23.44
C GLY A 66 -2.08 -5.62 -22.29
N GLN A 67 -3.16 -6.40 -22.30
CA GLN A 67 -4.23 -6.31 -21.29
C GLN A 67 -3.82 -6.79 -19.90
N HIS A 68 -2.72 -7.53 -19.78
CA HIS A 68 -2.20 -7.99 -18.49
C HIS A 68 -1.20 -6.99 -17.88
N GLN A 69 -0.76 -5.99 -18.64
CA GLN A 69 0.15 -4.96 -18.16
C GLN A 69 -0.58 -3.98 -17.25
N LYS A 70 -0.18 -3.97 -15.97
CA LYS A 70 -0.80 -3.14 -14.93
C LYS A 70 -0.15 -1.76 -14.88
N PHE A 71 1.16 -1.74 -14.74
CA PHE A 71 1.98 -0.53 -14.68
C PHE A 71 2.80 -0.33 -15.95
N TYR A 72 3.34 0.89 -16.09
CA TYR A 72 4.24 1.19 -17.19
C TYR A 72 5.51 0.35 -17.09
N TRP A 73 5.99 -0.10 -18.24
CA TRP A 73 7.20 -0.90 -18.37
C TRP A 73 8.17 -0.11 -19.24
N ARG A 74 9.27 0.36 -18.65
CA ARG A 74 10.26 1.21 -19.33
C ARG A 74 10.93 0.47 -20.49
N ASN A 75 11.03 -0.86 -20.40
CA ASN A 75 11.69 -1.69 -21.39
C ASN A 75 13.13 -1.21 -21.63
N ILE A 76 13.51 -0.97 -22.89
CA ILE A 76 14.86 -0.54 -23.30
C ILE A 76 15.12 0.96 -23.12
N LEU A 77 14.11 1.76 -22.77
CA LEU A 77 14.23 3.22 -22.71
C LEU A 77 15.17 3.61 -21.58
N SER A 78 16.23 4.39 -21.81
CA SER A 78 17.14 4.79 -20.72
C SER A 78 16.42 5.63 -19.64
N PHE A 79 17.02 5.80 -18.46
CA PHE A 79 16.45 6.67 -17.43
C PHE A 79 16.34 8.13 -17.90
N ASP A 80 17.34 8.63 -18.63
CA ASP A 80 17.33 10.00 -19.16
C ASP A 80 16.26 10.19 -20.23
N ASP A 81 16.11 9.22 -21.15
CA ASP A 81 15.05 9.26 -22.15
C ASP A 81 13.67 9.15 -21.49
N TYR A 82 13.54 8.36 -20.43
CA TYR A 82 12.29 8.24 -19.68
C TYR A 82 11.93 9.54 -18.95
N LEU A 83 12.90 10.22 -18.34
CA LEU A 83 12.71 11.52 -17.70
C LEU A 83 12.30 12.62 -18.69
N GLY A 84 12.79 12.56 -19.93
CA GLY A 84 12.49 13.51 -21.00
C GLY A 84 11.23 13.20 -21.80
N ASN A 85 10.62 12.03 -21.62
CA ASN A 85 9.46 11.59 -22.42
C ASN A 85 8.13 11.87 -21.69
N GLU A 86 7.50 12.99 -22.02
CA GLU A 86 6.24 13.42 -21.41
C GLU A 86 5.11 12.39 -21.59
N GLU A 87 5.02 11.75 -22.76
CA GLU A 87 4.02 10.71 -23.01
C GLU A 87 4.22 9.51 -22.07
N ALA A 88 5.45 9.04 -21.92
CA ALA A 88 5.78 7.94 -21.01
C ALA A 88 5.45 8.29 -19.55
N LEU A 89 5.80 9.51 -19.10
CA LEU A 89 5.48 9.97 -17.75
C LEU A 89 3.97 10.03 -17.51
N GLN A 90 3.21 10.53 -18.47
CA GLN A 90 1.75 10.59 -18.38
C GLN A 90 1.14 9.19 -18.39
N GLN A 91 1.63 8.27 -19.24
CA GLN A 91 1.18 6.87 -19.25
C GLN A 91 1.47 6.16 -17.92
N THR A 92 2.59 6.44 -17.27
CA THR A 92 2.92 5.90 -15.94
C THR A 92 1.91 6.34 -14.89
N LEU A 93 1.62 7.65 -14.83
CA LEU A 93 0.65 8.20 -13.89
C LEU A 93 -0.78 7.72 -14.18
N GLU A 94 -1.17 7.65 -15.45
CA GLU A 94 -2.51 7.21 -15.82
C GLU A 94 -2.73 5.74 -15.45
N ARG A 95 -1.77 4.85 -15.75
CA ARG A 95 -1.84 3.43 -15.38
C ARG A 95 -1.96 3.21 -13.87
N ALA A 96 -1.21 3.99 -13.08
CA ALA A 96 -1.32 3.99 -11.63
C ALA A 96 -2.71 4.44 -11.16
N SER A 97 -3.26 5.48 -11.80
CA SER A 97 -4.56 6.06 -11.45
C SER A 97 -5.73 5.13 -11.80
N VAL A 98 -5.72 4.48 -12.97
CA VAL A 98 -6.79 3.56 -13.38
C VAL A 98 -6.63 2.14 -12.82
N TYR A 99 -5.73 1.90 -11.87
CA TYR A 99 -5.36 0.55 -11.44
C TYR A 99 -6.58 -0.30 -11.02
N PHE A 100 -7.47 0.26 -10.18
CA PHE A 100 -8.70 -0.39 -9.75
C PHE A 100 -9.86 -0.28 -10.76
N GLU A 101 -9.85 0.74 -11.62
CA GLU A 101 -10.84 0.97 -12.67
C GLU A 101 -10.67 0.00 -13.86
N SER A 102 -9.45 -0.48 -14.11
CA SER A 102 -9.06 -1.16 -15.34
C SER A 102 -9.30 -2.69 -15.36
N ASN A 103 -9.92 -3.28 -14.32
CA ASN A 103 -10.05 -4.73 -14.13
C ASN A 103 -8.70 -5.50 -14.11
N ARG A 104 -7.58 -4.81 -13.91
CA ARG A 104 -6.22 -5.41 -13.88
C ARG A 104 -5.65 -5.57 -12.47
N ALA A 105 -6.36 -5.07 -11.46
CA ALA A 105 -5.91 -5.08 -10.07
C ALA A 105 -5.59 -6.50 -9.56
N THR A 106 -4.57 -6.61 -8.71
CA THR A 106 -4.22 -7.87 -8.04
C THR A 106 -5.28 -8.25 -7.01
N THR A 107 -6.17 -9.16 -7.38
CA THR A 107 -7.27 -9.58 -6.48
C THR A 107 -6.82 -10.50 -5.35
N ASN A 108 -5.62 -11.10 -5.42
CA ASN A 108 -5.11 -11.96 -4.35
C ASN A 108 -4.70 -11.19 -3.10
N TRP A 109 -4.32 -9.92 -3.29
CA TRP A 109 -3.95 -9.03 -2.21
C TRP A 109 -5.04 -7.98 -1.96
N PHE A 110 -5.48 -7.23 -2.96
CA PHE A 110 -6.52 -6.21 -2.76
C PHE A 110 -7.90 -6.83 -2.52
N GLY A 111 -8.20 -8.00 -3.09
CA GLY A 111 -9.55 -8.55 -3.15
C GLY A 111 -10.25 -8.19 -4.45
N LYS A 112 -11.31 -8.91 -4.81
CA LYS A 112 -12.26 -8.50 -5.87
C LYS A 112 -13.26 -7.51 -5.29
N PRO A 113 -13.98 -6.70 -6.11
CA PRO A 113 -15.08 -5.86 -5.63
C PRO A 113 -16.04 -6.66 -4.75
N HIS A 114 -16.31 -6.16 -3.54
CA HIS A 114 -17.12 -6.85 -2.51
C HIS A 114 -16.66 -8.28 -2.17
N GLY A 115 -15.36 -8.57 -2.33
CA GLY A 115 -14.73 -9.86 -2.11
C GLY A 115 -14.16 -10.05 -0.70
N ALA A 116 -13.16 -10.92 -0.55
CA ALA A 116 -12.39 -11.06 0.69
C ALA A 116 -11.15 -10.14 0.67
N LYS A 117 -10.17 -10.37 1.56
CA LYS A 117 -8.88 -9.65 1.61
C LYS A 117 -9.04 -8.19 2.05
N LEU A 118 -8.11 -7.31 1.68
CA LEU A 118 -8.13 -5.92 2.11
C LEU A 118 -9.44 -5.21 1.74
N GLU A 119 -10.04 -5.51 0.59
CA GLU A 119 -11.36 -5.00 0.19
C GLU A 119 -12.45 -5.32 1.23
N ALA A 120 -12.47 -6.53 1.81
CA ALA A 120 -13.45 -6.86 2.84
C ALA A 120 -13.26 -6.06 4.13
N LEU A 121 -12.01 -5.79 4.52
CA LEU A 121 -11.73 -4.94 5.67
C LEU A 121 -12.26 -3.53 5.42
N LEU A 122 -11.94 -2.96 4.25
CA LEU A 122 -12.39 -1.62 3.87
C LEU A 122 -13.91 -1.55 3.77
N ASN A 123 -14.57 -2.56 3.22
CA ASN A 123 -16.04 -2.61 3.17
C ASN A 123 -16.66 -2.60 4.57
N GLY A 124 -15.98 -3.20 5.56
CA GLY A 124 -16.40 -3.13 6.97
C GLY A 124 -16.34 -1.72 7.54
N MET A 125 -15.45 -0.87 7.01
CA MET A 125 -15.30 0.55 7.33
C MET A 125 -16.13 1.45 6.39
N GLY A 126 -17.07 0.89 5.64
CA GLY A 126 -17.88 1.64 4.67
C GLY A 126 -17.10 2.19 3.46
N ARG A 127 -15.94 1.62 3.14
CA ARG A 127 -15.07 2.04 2.02
C ARG A 127 -14.78 0.92 1.03
N SER A 128 -14.27 1.26 -0.16
CA SER A 128 -13.88 0.29 -1.20
C SER A 128 -12.75 0.85 -2.07
N PHE A 129 -11.93 -0.02 -2.65
CA PHE A 129 -11.02 0.36 -3.73
C PHE A 129 -11.72 0.68 -5.05
N TYR A 130 -12.96 0.22 -5.21
CA TYR A 130 -13.66 0.15 -6.50
C TYR A 130 -14.84 1.14 -6.60
N ASP A 131 -15.31 1.69 -5.48
CA ASP A 131 -16.48 2.57 -5.43
C ASP A 131 -16.08 4.06 -5.47
N HIS A 132 -16.58 4.79 -6.47
CA HIS A 132 -16.37 6.23 -6.61
C HIS A 132 -17.53 7.05 -6.00
N PRO A 133 -17.29 8.31 -5.59
CA PRO A 133 -16.03 9.07 -5.67
C PRO A 133 -15.07 8.83 -4.50
N ALA A 134 -15.51 8.17 -3.43
CA ALA A 134 -14.77 8.07 -2.17
C ALA A 134 -13.85 6.82 -2.09
N ALA A 135 -13.27 6.43 -3.23
CA ALA A 135 -12.44 5.25 -3.37
C ALA A 135 -11.18 5.35 -2.52
N VAL A 136 -10.78 4.22 -1.93
CA VAL A 136 -9.52 4.10 -1.20
C VAL A 136 -8.37 4.05 -2.19
N ILE A 137 -7.30 4.79 -1.92
CA ILE A 137 -6.04 4.68 -2.64
C ILE A 137 -5.11 3.74 -1.89
N HIS A 138 -4.29 3.02 -2.62
CA HIS A 138 -3.15 2.32 -2.05
C HIS A 138 -1.84 2.99 -2.43
N VAL A 139 -0.93 3.08 -1.48
CA VAL A 139 0.44 3.56 -1.68
C VAL A 139 1.37 2.59 -0.99
N ASP A 140 2.51 2.31 -1.60
CA ASP A 140 3.57 1.58 -0.91
C ASP A 140 4.58 2.54 -0.28
N PHE A 141 5.16 2.13 0.84
CA PHE A 141 6.24 2.87 1.50
C PHE A 141 7.42 3.03 0.53
N PHE A 142 7.89 1.92 -0.05
CA PHE A 142 8.95 1.91 -1.05
C PHE A 142 8.37 1.87 -2.46
N LYS A 143 8.64 2.89 -3.28
CA LYS A 143 7.98 3.10 -4.58
C LYS A 143 8.43 2.17 -5.70
N PHE A 144 9.40 1.29 -5.45
CA PHE A 144 10.08 0.54 -6.49
C PHE A 144 9.79 -0.96 -6.36
N ALA A 145 9.55 -1.58 -7.51
CA ALA A 145 9.32 -3.01 -7.57
C ALA A 145 10.63 -3.78 -7.36
N THR A 146 10.53 -4.86 -6.60
CA THR A 146 11.66 -5.73 -6.29
C THR A 146 11.34 -7.19 -6.59
N TYR A 147 12.38 -8.01 -6.79
CA TYR A 147 12.22 -9.45 -7.01
C TYR A 147 11.67 -10.18 -5.78
N GLU A 148 12.15 -9.82 -4.58
CA GLU A 148 11.67 -10.30 -3.28
C GLU A 148 10.95 -9.18 -2.51
N GLN A 149 10.11 -9.52 -1.53
CA GLN A 149 9.49 -8.51 -0.68
C GLN A 149 10.52 -7.85 0.25
N MET A 150 10.43 -6.54 0.49
CA MET A 150 11.41 -5.80 1.31
C MET A 150 11.61 -6.41 2.70
N GLY A 151 10.54 -6.92 3.33
CA GLY A 151 10.61 -7.56 4.64
C GLY A 151 11.43 -8.86 4.69
N LYS A 152 11.75 -9.46 3.54
CA LYS A 152 12.64 -10.64 3.45
C LYS A 152 14.09 -10.27 3.18
N MET A 153 14.38 -9.02 2.82
CA MET A 153 15.72 -8.56 2.49
C MET A 153 16.42 -8.05 3.74
N ARG A 154 17.68 -8.47 3.94
CA ARG A 154 18.50 -8.02 5.06
C ARG A 154 18.61 -6.49 5.14
N THR A 155 18.71 -5.83 4.00
CA THR A 155 18.81 -4.36 3.90
C THR A 155 17.50 -3.68 3.54
N GLY A 156 16.38 -4.42 3.44
CA GLY A 156 15.10 -3.87 2.99
C GLY A 156 14.63 -2.71 3.87
N ARG A 157 14.66 -2.89 5.20
CA ARG A 157 14.30 -1.83 6.15
C ARG A 157 15.14 -0.56 5.97
N HIS A 158 16.45 -0.71 5.80
CA HIS A 158 17.35 0.43 5.60
C HIS A 158 16.97 1.27 4.36
N TRP A 159 16.55 0.63 3.27
CA TRP A 159 16.13 1.33 2.05
C TRP A 159 14.71 1.88 2.13
N MET A 160 13.82 1.22 2.88
CA MET A 160 12.52 1.81 3.21
C MET A 160 12.71 3.09 4.01
N GLU A 161 13.52 3.07 5.06
CA GLU A 161 13.78 4.21 5.95
C GLU A 161 14.82 5.20 5.38
N HIS A 162 15.26 5.03 4.14
CA HIS A 162 16.15 5.97 3.49
C HIS A 162 15.47 7.35 3.36
N PRO A 163 16.17 8.48 3.61
CA PRO A 163 15.55 9.81 3.61
C PRO A 163 14.74 10.11 2.34
N THR A 164 15.27 9.76 1.16
CA THR A 164 14.56 9.95 -0.11
C THR A 164 13.31 9.08 -0.24
N SER A 165 13.31 7.86 0.31
CA SER A 165 12.11 7.00 0.32
C SER A 165 11.00 7.61 1.17
N ILE A 166 11.36 8.11 2.36
CA ILE A 166 10.44 8.81 3.27
C ILE A 166 9.92 10.08 2.60
N GLU A 167 10.80 10.91 2.03
CA GLU A 167 10.41 12.13 1.32
C GLU A 167 9.42 11.85 0.18
N LEU A 168 9.69 10.83 -0.64
CA LEU A 168 8.78 10.43 -1.71
C LEU A 168 7.42 9.96 -1.17
N LEU A 169 7.39 9.23 -0.06
CA LEU A 169 6.15 8.82 0.60
C LEU A 169 5.37 10.04 1.10
N GLU A 170 6.02 10.94 1.84
CA GLU A 170 5.39 12.14 2.40
C GLU A 170 4.85 13.07 1.32
N ARG A 171 5.62 13.30 0.24
CA ARG A 171 5.16 14.08 -0.91
C ARG A 171 4.01 13.38 -1.65
N THR A 172 3.98 12.06 -1.68
CA THR A 172 2.83 11.30 -2.22
C THR A 172 1.58 11.50 -1.35
N ILE A 173 1.71 11.41 -0.02
CA ILE A 173 0.61 11.66 0.92
C ILE A 173 0.08 13.09 0.77
N ALA A 174 0.99 14.08 0.72
CA ALA A 174 0.64 15.49 0.53
C ALA A 174 -0.04 15.77 -0.82
N HIS A 175 0.33 15.02 -1.87
CA HIS A 175 -0.33 15.12 -3.17
C HIS A 175 -1.75 14.54 -3.15
N ILE A 176 -1.94 13.38 -2.52
CA ILE A 176 -3.24 12.70 -2.42
C ILE A 176 -4.20 13.44 -1.48
N LYS A 177 -3.67 14.05 -0.41
CA LYS A 177 -4.45 14.72 0.65
C LYS A 177 -5.53 13.82 1.25
N PRO A 178 -5.16 12.63 1.77
CA PRO A 178 -6.15 11.73 2.33
C PRO A 178 -6.74 12.31 3.63
N ILE A 179 -8.01 11.99 3.90
CA ILE A 179 -8.67 12.35 5.16
C ILE A 179 -8.45 11.29 6.25
N ARG A 180 -7.91 10.12 5.88
CA ARG A 180 -7.55 9.03 6.80
C ARG A 180 -6.48 8.14 6.20
N ILE A 181 -5.57 7.64 7.03
CA ILE A 181 -4.48 6.73 6.63
C ILE A 181 -4.61 5.40 7.38
N ILE A 182 -4.44 4.29 6.68
CA ILE A 182 -4.37 2.93 7.24
C ILE A 182 -3.00 2.34 6.89
N VAL A 183 -2.13 2.17 7.88
CA VAL A 183 -0.80 1.58 7.71
C VAL A 183 -0.85 0.07 7.95
N LEU A 184 -0.41 -0.73 6.98
CA LEU A 184 -0.57 -2.18 6.99
C LEU A 184 0.73 -2.90 7.33
N GLY A 185 0.73 -3.65 8.42
CA GLY A 185 1.86 -4.42 8.93
C GLY A 185 2.64 -3.68 10.03
N ARG A 186 3.04 -4.43 11.06
CA ARG A 186 3.77 -3.89 12.23
C ARG A 186 5.03 -3.13 11.83
N ASP A 187 5.80 -3.68 10.89
CA ASP A 187 7.07 -3.09 10.48
C ASP A 187 6.89 -1.75 9.77
N ASN A 188 5.79 -1.58 9.03
CA ASN A 188 5.42 -0.31 8.43
C ASN A 188 4.93 0.67 9.50
N CYS A 189 4.17 0.21 10.49
CA CYS A 189 3.70 1.08 11.59
C CYS A 189 4.87 1.71 12.36
N ARG A 190 5.94 0.93 12.61
CA ARG A 190 7.16 1.40 13.29
C ARG A 190 7.89 2.54 12.58
N ALA A 191 7.65 2.72 11.28
CA ALA A 191 8.28 3.80 10.51
C ALA A 191 7.57 5.15 10.70
N PHE A 192 6.40 5.17 11.35
CA PHE A 192 5.67 6.39 11.66
C PHE A 192 5.77 6.71 13.17
N SER A 193 6.00 7.98 13.49
CA SER A 193 6.18 8.50 14.85
C SER A 193 4.87 8.90 15.55
N GLY A 194 3.77 8.99 14.80
CA GLY A 194 2.53 9.64 15.23
C GLY A 194 1.49 8.76 15.94
N PHE A 195 1.76 7.47 16.13
CA PHE A 195 0.88 6.58 16.88
C PHE A 195 0.97 6.85 18.39
N SER A 196 -0.18 6.98 19.05
CA SER A 196 -0.28 7.29 20.48
C SER A 196 -1.00 6.23 21.30
N THR A 197 -1.86 5.44 20.66
CA THR A 197 -2.72 4.47 21.32
C THR A 197 -2.53 3.10 20.68
N ILE A 198 -2.31 2.06 21.48
CA ILE A 198 -2.22 0.68 21.01
C ILE A 198 -3.27 -0.18 21.70
N GLY A 199 -3.93 -1.04 20.94
CA GLY A 199 -4.97 -1.91 21.46
C GLY A 199 -5.09 -3.23 20.72
N ARG A 200 -5.99 -4.08 21.22
CA ARG A 200 -6.39 -5.33 20.58
C ARG A 200 -7.90 -5.39 20.50
N LEU A 201 -8.40 -5.98 19.42
CA LEU A 201 -9.85 -6.19 19.29
C LEU A 201 -10.29 -7.35 20.19
N SER A 202 -11.24 -7.11 21.09
CA SER A 202 -11.72 -8.14 22.02
C SER A 202 -12.28 -9.38 21.33
N ALA A 203 -13.02 -9.19 20.22
CA ALA A 203 -13.55 -10.29 19.41
C ALA A 203 -12.47 -10.99 18.55
N TYR A 204 -11.37 -10.30 18.27
CA TYR A 204 -10.28 -10.75 17.39
C TYR A 204 -8.92 -10.47 18.04
N PRO A 205 -8.56 -11.14 19.14
CA PRO A 205 -7.43 -10.75 19.99
C PRO A 205 -6.06 -10.89 19.32
N ALA A 206 -5.96 -11.55 18.17
CA ALA A 206 -4.75 -11.53 17.32
C ALA A 206 -4.61 -10.25 16.49
N VAL A 207 -5.65 -9.43 16.36
CA VAL A 207 -5.59 -8.12 15.70
C VAL A 207 -5.13 -7.09 16.72
N THR A 208 -3.88 -6.66 16.58
CA THR A 208 -3.35 -5.48 17.27
C THR A 208 -3.45 -4.28 16.34
N TYR A 209 -3.95 -3.17 16.86
CA TYR A 209 -4.07 -1.90 16.16
C TYR A 209 -3.33 -0.80 16.90
N GLU A 210 -2.93 0.24 16.17
CA GLU A 210 -2.42 1.50 16.68
C GLU A 210 -3.27 2.65 16.12
N ILE A 211 -3.49 3.71 16.89
CA ILE A 211 -4.20 4.92 16.47
C ILE A 211 -3.35 6.14 16.83
N GLY A 212 -3.38 7.14 15.96
CA GLY A 212 -2.78 8.44 16.20
C GLY A 212 -2.96 9.37 15.02
N LEU A 213 -2.08 10.36 14.89
CA LEU A 213 -2.11 11.34 13.81
C LEU A 213 -0.83 11.27 13.00
N HIS A 214 -0.94 11.36 11.68
CA HIS A 214 0.19 11.75 10.84
C HIS A 214 0.65 13.18 11.19
N GLU A 215 1.90 13.53 10.88
CA GLU A 215 2.47 14.86 11.18
C GLU A 215 1.66 16.01 10.56
N SER A 216 0.93 15.74 9.48
CA SER A 216 0.01 16.70 8.85
C SER A 216 -1.38 16.77 9.50
N GLY A 217 -1.56 16.15 10.68
CA GLY A 217 -2.85 16.10 11.39
C GLY A 217 -3.84 15.10 10.81
N ILE A 218 -3.41 14.20 9.90
CA ILE A 218 -4.31 13.23 9.27
C ILE A 218 -4.51 12.04 10.21
N PRO A 219 -5.76 11.68 10.56
CA PRO A 219 -6.01 10.53 11.41
C PRO A 219 -5.46 9.23 10.81
N MET A 220 -4.73 8.45 11.61
CA MET A 220 -3.98 7.29 11.16
C MET A 220 -4.27 6.06 12.02
N ILE A 221 -4.49 4.92 11.35
CA ILE A 221 -4.70 3.61 11.96
C ILE A 221 -3.57 2.67 11.50
N GLY A 222 -2.82 2.10 12.43
CA GLY A 222 -1.83 1.07 12.17
C GLY A 222 -2.41 -0.31 12.44
N LEU A 223 -2.28 -1.25 11.51
CA LEU A 223 -2.70 -2.64 11.71
C LEU A 223 -1.46 -3.53 11.72
N HIS A 224 -1.24 -4.28 12.81
CA HIS A 224 -0.08 -5.18 12.90
C HIS A 224 -0.21 -6.44 12.04
N MET A 225 -1.31 -6.55 11.31
CA MET A 225 -1.62 -7.61 10.37
C MET A 225 -1.75 -7.04 8.96
N LYS A 226 -1.58 -7.91 7.97
CA LYS A 226 -1.95 -7.63 6.59
C LYS A 226 -3.21 -8.47 6.29
N PRO A 227 -4.41 -7.86 6.16
CA PRO A 227 -5.68 -8.59 5.98
C PRO A 227 -5.69 -9.61 4.83
N SER A 228 -4.83 -9.37 3.85
CA SER A 228 -4.73 -10.15 2.62
C SER A 228 -3.85 -11.38 2.75
N GLU A 229 -2.97 -11.37 3.75
CA GLU A 229 -2.16 -12.50 4.13
C GLU A 229 -2.98 -13.30 5.13
N VAL A 230 -2.89 -14.64 5.07
CA VAL A 230 -3.29 -15.42 6.25
C VAL A 230 -2.43 -14.91 7.41
N PHE A 231 -2.81 -15.09 8.67
CA PHE A 231 -1.90 -14.89 9.79
C PHE A 231 -0.77 -15.95 9.72
N VAL A 232 0.06 -15.87 8.67
CA VAL A 232 1.13 -16.77 8.30
C VAL A 232 2.18 -16.60 9.37
N GLY A 233 2.23 -17.56 10.28
CA GLY A 233 3.03 -17.50 11.50
C GLY A 233 2.27 -17.91 12.76
N LEU A 234 0.93 -17.81 12.78
CA LEU A 234 0.10 -18.30 13.90
C LEU A 234 -0.32 -19.78 13.74
N GLY A 235 -0.01 -20.40 12.60
CA GLY A 235 -0.26 -21.82 12.33
C GLY A 235 -1.75 -22.19 12.29
N ASN A 236 -2.04 -23.47 12.51
CA ASN A 236 -3.41 -24.02 12.61
C ASN A 236 -4.04 -23.81 14.00
N GLY A 237 -3.58 -22.78 14.72
CA GLY A 237 -4.02 -22.48 16.07
C GLY A 237 -5.40 -21.82 16.13
N ARG A 238 -5.90 -21.69 17.36
CA ARG A 238 -7.08 -20.89 17.71
C ARG A 238 -6.67 -19.75 18.62
N ASP A 239 -7.43 -18.67 18.55
CA ASP A 239 -7.29 -17.56 19.49
C ASP A 239 -7.95 -17.88 20.85
N SER A 240 -7.90 -16.92 21.79
CA SER A 240 -8.51 -17.07 23.12
C SER A 240 -10.05 -17.15 23.08
N ASN A 241 -10.69 -16.82 21.96
CA ASN A 241 -12.13 -16.96 21.74
C ASN A 241 -12.48 -18.28 21.02
N GLY A 242 -11.48 -19.14 20.78
CA GLY A 242 -11.65 -20.42 20.09
C GLY A 242 -11.79 -20.30 18.57
N LEU A 243 -11.61 -19.12 17.97
CA LEU A 243 -11.67 -18.93 16.52
C LEU A 243 -10.34 -19.33 15.88
N HIS A 244 -10.40 -20.12 14.81
CA HIS A 244 -9.20 -20.52 14.06
C HIS A 244 -8.59 -19.30 13.35
N TYR A 245 -7.27 -19.10 13.45
CA TYR A 245 -6.60 -17.91 12.88
C TYR A 245 -6.79 -17.78 11.36
N GLY A 246 -6.88 -18.89 10.63
CA GLY A 246 -7.23 -18.88 9.21
C GLY A 246 -8.61 -18.28 8.89
N SER A 247 -9.52 -18.24 9.86
CA SER A 247 -10.86 -17.65 9.68
C SER A 247 -10.82 -16.14 9.60
N TYR A 248 -9.83 -15.48 10.22
CA TYR A 248 -9.75 -14.03 10.23
C TYR A 248 -9.61 -13.44 8.82
N ALA A 249 -9.07 -14.20 7.87
CA ALA A 249 -8.92 -13.78 6.46
C ALA A 249 -10.20 -13.99 5.62
N LYS A 250 -11.28 -14.56 6.19
CA LYS A 250 -12.57 -14.70 5.52
C LYS A 250 -13.31 -13.36 5.53
N ARG A 251 -14.09 -13.12 4.47
CA ARG A 251 -14.85 -11.88 4.27
C ARG A 251 -15.70 -11.50 5.49
N GLU A 252 -16.47 -12.43 6.05
CA GLU A 252 -17.36 -12.17 7.19
C GLU A 252 -16.64 -11.65 8.44
N HIS A 253 -15.42 -12.12 8.68
CA HIS A 253 -14.61 -11.69 9.81
C HIS A 253 -13.89 -10.38 9.51
N LEU A 254 -13.38 -10.21 8.29
CA LEU A 254 -12.77 -8.96 7.86
C LEU A 254 -13.73 -7.78 7.89
N LEU A 255 -15.00 -7.97 7.51
CA LEU A 255 -16.05 -6.96 7.64
C LEU A 255 -16.21 -6.51 9.10
N LYS A 256 -16.36 -7.46 10.02
CA LYS A 256 -16.50 -7.17 11.47
C LYS A 256 -15.25 -6.53 12.07
N ILE A 257 -14.07 -6.95 11.63
CA ILE A 257 -12.80 -6.35 12.05
C ILE A 257 -12.74 -4.90 11.57
N GLY A 258 -13.13 -4.64 10.31
CA GLY A 258 -13.17 -3.30 9.74
C GLY A 258 -14.12 -2.38 10.51
N GLU A 259 -15.36 -2.82 10.71
CA GLU A 259 -16.38 -2.09 11.48
C GLU A 259 -15.91 -1.76 12.92
N ALA A 260 -15.31 -2.74 13.60
CA ALA A 260 -14.80 -2.53 14.96
C ALA A 260 -13.67 -1.49 15.01
N ILE A 261 -12.74 -1.54 14.05
CA ILE A 261 -11.62 -0.58 13.97
C ILE A 261 -12.15 0.82 13.64
N ASP A 262 -13.11 0.93 12.74
CA ASP A 262 -13.72 2.21 12.36
C ASP A 262 -14.41 2.87 13.55
N THR A 263 -15.18 2.08 14.31
CA THR A 263 -15.86 2.53 15.54
C THR A 263 -14.85 3.05 16.57
N ILE A 264 -13.78 2.29 16.83
CA ILE A 264 -12.73 2.71 17.79
C ILE A 264 -12.06 4.01 17.33
N MET A 265 -11.84 4.18 16.03
CA MET A 265 -11.26 5.40 15.48
C MET A 265 -12.19 6.60 15.67
N ASP A 266 -13.47 6.44 15.39
CA ASP A 266 -14.45 7.52 15.53
C ASP A 266 -14.66 7.91 16.99
N GLU A 267 -14.66 6.95 17.92
CA GLU A 267 -14.67 7.20 19.38
C GLU A 267 -13.41 7.98 19.80
N TRP A 268 -12.23 7.55 19.33
CA TRP A 268 -10.97 8.22 19.64
C TRP A 268 -10.93 9.67 19.11
N LEU A 269 -11.50 9.93 17.93
CA LEU A 269 -11.62 11.29 17.41
C LEU A 269 -12.63 12.13 18.21
N ALA A 270 -13.76 11.53 18.63
CA ALA A 270 -14.79 12.21 19.42
C ALA A 270 -14.29 12.63 20.81
N ASP A 271 -13.31 11.91 21.38
CA ASP A 271 -12.66 12.23 22.65
C ASP A 271 -11.72 13.46 22.58
N GLY A 272 -11.63 14.13 21.42
CA GLY A 272 -10.91 15.39 21.25
C GLY A 272 -9.44 15.23 20.87
N HIS A 273 -9.08 14.09 20.28
CA HIS A 273 -7.71 13.81 19.82
C HIS A 273 -7.41 14.27 18.38
N ALA A 274 -8.24 15.17 17.82
CA ALA A 274 -8.15 15.73 16.47
C ALA A 274 -7.79 17.22 16.44
#